data_AF-X1LWL5-F1
#
_entry.id   AF-X1LWL5-F1
#
_cell.length_a   1.000
_cell.length_b   1.000
_cell.length_c   1.000
_cell.angle_alpha   90.00
_cell.angle_beta   90.00
_cell.angle_gamma   90.00
#
_symmetry.space_group_name_H-M   'P 1'
#
loop_
_entity.id
_entity.type
_entity.pdbx_description
1 polymer ?
#
loop_
_entity_poly.entity_id
_entity_poly.type
_entity_poly.pdbx_seq_one_letter_code
_entity_poly.pdbx_strand_id
1 'polypeptide(L)'
;SVKIRFYDKDQIEFSILYAPGGILNRKTHNILVGDSVAVFTNDSTKLFTDSLFWQNDSQKILTDCYVKIIKQDGTVIEGKGLRADPYLKKIEVIGETKGISPIELPDIR
;
A
#
# COMPACT_ATOMS: atom_id res chain seq x y z
N SER A 1 9.17 -16.87 0.04
CA SER A 1 8.08 -15.88 0.19
C SER A 1 8.31 -15.08 1.46
N VAL A 2 8.00 -13.79 1.41
CA VAL A 2 8.07 -12.83 2.50
C VAL A 2 6.65 -12.50 2.95
N LYS A 3 6.43 -12.48 4.26
CA LYS A 3 5.18 -12.04 4.89
C LYS A 3 5.53 -11.10 6.03
N ILE A 4 5.11 -9.84 5.92
CA ILE A 4 5.31 -8.81 6.95
C ILE A 4 3.94 -8.46 7.51
N ARG A 5 3.81 -8.51 8.84
CA ARG A 5 2.59 -8.10 9.56
C ARG A 5 2.86 -6.79 10.26
N PHE A 6 1.96 -5.84 10.12
CA PHE A 6 2.02 -4.55 10.80
C PHE A 6 1.01 -4.55 11.94
N TYR A 7 1.49 -4.12 13.11
CA TYR A 7 0.71 -4.06 14.34
C TYR A 7 0.65 -2.63 14.85
N ASP A 8 -0.47 -2.27 15.46
CA ASP A 8 -0.62 -1.00 16.14
C ASP A 8 0.05 -1.02 17.53
N LYS A 9 -0.14 0.06 18.28
CA LYS A 9 0.41 0.21 19.64
C LYS A 9 -0.14 -0.83 20.63
N ASP A 10 -1.32 -1.39 20.36
CA ASP A 10 -2.02 -2.34 21.21
C ASP A 10 -1.78 -3.80 20.73
N GLN A 11 -0.82 -4.00 19.81
CA GLN A 11 -0.48 -5.28 19.19
C GLN A 11 -1.61 -5.90 18.36
N ILE A 12 -2.51 -5.07 17.84
CA ILE A 12 -3.57 -5.50 16.92
C ILE A 12 -3.02 -5.44 15.49
N GLU A 13 -3.07 -6.57 14.78
CA GLU A 13 -2.69 -6.64 13.36
C GLU A 13 -3.68 -5.80 12.54
N PHE A 14 -3.17 -4.84 11.75
CA PHE A 14 -4.01 -4.00 10.90
C PHE A 14 -3.69 -4.12 9.42
N SER A 15 -2.51 -4.62 9.05
CA SER A 15 -2.19 -4.93 7.66
C SER A 15 -1.13 -6.00 7.51
N ILE A 16 -1.14 -6.64 6.35
CA ILE A 16 -0.19 -7.66 5.96
C ILE A 16 0.33 -7.38 4.55
N LEU A 17 1.65 -7.40 4.40
CA LEU A 17 2.34 -7.36 3.12
C LEU A 17 2.84 -8.76 2.74
N TYR A 18 2.59 -9.16 1.50
CA TYR A 18 3.05 -10.40 0.88
C TYR A 18 3.94 -10.08 -0.33
N ALA A 19 5.02 -10.84 -0.49
CA ALA A 19 5.88 -10.79 -1.68
C ALA A 19 6.61 -12.14 -1.88
N PRO A 20 7.03 -12.48 -3.10
CA PRO A 20 7.91 -13.63 -3.35
C PRO A 20 9.26 -13.56 -2.62
N GLY A 21 9.89 -12.39 -2.57
CA GLY A 21 11.22 -12.19 -2.01
C GLY A 21 11.47 -10.77 -1.49
N GLY A 22 12.61 -10.56 -0.83
CA GLY A 22 13.02 -9.25 -0.35
C GLY A 22 14.38 -9.22 0.34
N ILE A 23 14.88 -8.02 0.58
CA ILE A 23 16.18 -7.70 1.17
C ILE A 23 15.94 -6.84 2.42
N LEU A 24 16.45 -7.28 3.56
CA LEU A 24 16.46 -6.52 4.81
C LEU A 24 17.83 -5.85 5.02
N ASN A 25 17.84 -4.54 5.13
CA ASN A 25 19.01 -3.81 5.60
C ASN A 25 19.07 -3.92 7.14
N ARG A 26 20.04 -4.67 7.67
CA ARG A 26 20.17 -4.89 9.12
C ARG A 26 20.55 -3.64 9.93
N LYS A 27 21.12 -2.61 9.30
CA LYS A 27 21.52 -1.37 9.99
C LYS A 27 20.34 -0.42 10.13
N THR A 28 19.59 -0.22 9.04
CA THR A 28 18.49 0.75 9.02
C THR A 28 17.12 0.11 9.30
N HIS A 29 17.05 -1.22 9.24
CA HIS A 29 15.81 -2.01 9.27
C HIS A 29 14.86 -1.72 8.11
N ASN A 30 15.35 -1.07 7.04
CA ASN A 30 14.59 -0.90 5.82
C ASN A 30 14.46 -2.24 5.09
N ILE A 31 13.35 -2.42 4.38
CA ILE A 31 13.09 -3.65 3.62
C ILE A 31 12.72 -3.27 2.19
N LEU A 32 13.32 -3.92 1.21
CA LEU A 32 12.89 -3.87 -0.19
C LEU A 32 12.29 -5.23 -0.55
N VAL A 33 11.06 -5.28 -1.05
CA VAL A 33 10.40 -6.49 -1.57
C VAL A 33 10.01 -6.29 -3.04
N GLY A 34 9.86 -7.38 -3.79
CA GLY A 34 9.52 -7.31 -5.22
C GLY A 34 8.88 -8.57 -5.80
N ASP A 35 8.74 -8.59 -7.13
CA ASP A 35 8.21 -9.67 -7.97
C ASP A 35 6.70 -9.95 -7.86
N SER A 36 5.90 -8.94 -7.49
CA SER A 36 4.44 -8.98 -7.20
C SER A 36 4.16 -8.88 -5.70
N VAL A 37 4.07 -7.65 -5.24
CA VAL A 37 3.78 -7.28 -3.86
C VAL A 37 2.28 -7.01 -3.72
N ALA A 38 1.68 -7.57 -2.66
CA ALA A 38 0.31 -7.30 -2.26
C ALA A 38 0.25 -6.86 -0.80
N VAL A 39 -0.47 -5.78 -0.51
CA VAL A 39 -0.77 -5.33 0.85
C VAL A 39 -2.27 -5.40 1.07
N PHE A 40 -2.67 -6.03 2.18
CA PHE A 40 -4.06 -6.13 2.61
C PHE A 40 -4.20 -5.49 3.99
N THR A 41 -5.21 -4.65 4.15
CA THR A 41 -5.50 -3.96 5.41
C THR A 41 -6.81 -4.47 6.01
N ASN A 42 -7.01 -4.21 7.30
CA ASN A 42 -8.20 -4.62 8.03
C ASN A 42 -9.49 -3.91 7.56
N ASP A 43 -9.38 -2.75 6.91
CA ASP A 43 -10.51 -2.05 6.26
C ASP A 43 -10.82 -2.57 4.85
N SER A 44 -10.26 -3.74 4.49
CA SER A 44 -10.39 -4.37 3.18
C SER A 44 -9.76 -3.60 2.02
N THR A 45 -9.00 -2.52 2.26
CA THR A 45 -8.15 -1.91 1.22
C THR A 45 -7.07 -2.89 0.79
N LYS A 46 -6.89 -3.02 -0.52
CA LYS A 46 -5.85 -3.82 -1.17
C LYS A 46 -4.95 -2.92 -1.99
N LEU A 47 -3.64 -3.10 -1.91
CA LEU A 47 -2.64 -2.46 -2.77
C LEU A 47 -1.83 -3.55 -3.50
N PHE A 48 -1.66 -3.38 -4.81
CA PHE A 48 -0.84 -4.23 -5.66
C PHE A 48 0.22 -3.39 -6.37
N THR A 49 1.46 -3.89 -6.41
CA THR A 49 2.58 -3.26 -7.10
C THR A 49 3.71 -4.27 -7.35
N ASP A 50 4.65 -3.96 -8.24
CA ASP A 50 5.75 -4.88 -8.56
C ASP A 50 6.84 -4.89 -7.48
N SER A 51 7.08 -3.74 -6.83
CA SER A 51 8.11 -3.55 -5.82
C SER A 51 7.66 -2.56 -4.75
N LEU A 52 8.10 -2.76 -3.51
CA LEU A 52 7.74 -1.91 -2.38
C LEU A 52 8.91 -1.81 -1.40
N PHE A 53 9.20 -0.59 -0.98
CA PHE A 53 10.21 -0.27 0.01
C PHE A 53 9.58 0.17 1.32
N TRP A 54 9.84 -0.58 2.39
CA TRP A 54 9.57 -0.17 3.76
C TRP A 54 10.71 0.69 4.28
N GLN A 55 10.39 1.95 4.56
CA GLN A 55 11.29 2.89 5.20
C GLN A 55 10.98 2.95 6.70
N ASN A 56 11.88 2.37 7.50
CA ASN A 56 11.64 2.11 8.92
C ASN A 56 11.62 3.38 9.78
N ASP A 57 12.47 4.35 9.49
CA ASP A 57 12.62 5.59 10.27
C ASP A 57 11.33 6.46 10.28
N SER A 58 10.63 6.50 9.15
CA SER A 58 9.44 7.31 8.92
C SER A 58 8.16 6.47 8.88
N GLN A 59 8.31 5.15 9.02
CA GLN A 59 7.23 4.17 8.94
C GLN A 59 6.38 4.34 7.68
N LYS A 60 7.04 4.41 6.52
CA LYS A 60 6.38 4.59 5.23
C LYS A 60 6.62 3.41 4.31
N ILE A 61 5.59 3.10 3.51
CA ILE A 61 5.72 2.27 2.33
C ILE A 61 5.88 3.17 1.11
N LEU A 62 6.90 2.89 0.31
CA LEU A 62 7.27 3.66 -0.86
C LEU A 62 7.36 2.74 -2.08
N THR A 63 7.01 3.26 -3.25
CA THR A 63 7.31 2.62 -4.54
C THR A 63 7.34 3.67 -5.64
N ASP A 64 8.09 3.42 -6.69
CA ASP A 64 8.08 4.16 -7.96
C ASP A 64 7.38 3.38 -9.10
N CYS A 65 6.97 2.15 -8.81
CA CYS A 65 6.31 1.24 -9.75
C CYS A 65 4.84 1.62 -9.95
N TYR A 66 4.21 0.97 -10.93
CA TYR A 66 2.76 1.04 -11.06
C TYR A 66 2.08 0.52 -9.78
N VAL A 67 0.98 1.17 -9.39
CA VAL A 67 0.18 0.80 -8.24
C VAL A 67 -1.28 0.64 -8.64
N LYS A 68 -1.93 -0.33 -8.01
CA LYS A 68 -3.39 -0.49 -8.04
C LYS A 68 -3.92 -0.63 -6.63
N ILE A 69 -4.82 0.25 -6.25
CA ILE A 69 -5.49 0.27 -4.96
C ILE A 69 -6.98 -0.03 -5.18
N ILE A 70 -7.51 -0.97 -4.40
CA ILE A 70 -8.93 -1.32 -4.39
C ILE A 70 -9.45 -1.09 -2.98
N LYS A 71 -10.42 -0.18 -2.85
CA LYS A 71 -11.09 0.15 -1.59
C LYS A 71 -12.31 -0.75 -1.38
N GLN A 72 -12.80 -0.82 -0.13
CA GLN A 72 -13.95 -1.64 0.24
C GLN A 72 -15.23 -1.25 -0.51
N ASP A 73 -15.41 0.03 -0.78
CA ASP A 73 -16.57 0.59 -1.50
C ASP A 73 -16.54 0.32 -3.01
N GLY A 74 -15.51 -0.37 -3.52
CA GLY A 74 -15.33 -0.64 -4.94
C GLY A 74 -14.56 0.45 -5.68
N THR A 75 -14.14 1.53 -5.01
CA THR A 75 -13.28 2.55 -5.63
C THR A 75 -11.93 1.92 -6.02
N VAL A 76 -11.54 2.13 -7.28
CA VAL A 76 -10.26 1.67 -7.84
C VAL A 76 -9.41 2.87 -8.20
N ILE A 77 -8.17 2.89 -7.68
CA ILE A 77 -7.18 3.94 -7.95
C ILE A 77 -5.95 3.28 -8.55
N GLU A 78 -5.53 3.75 -9.72
CA GLU A 78 -4.36 3.26 -10.43
C GLU A 78 -3.41 4.42 -10.71
N GLY A 79 -2.10 4.20 -10.61
CA GLY A 79 -1.13 5.28 -10.85
C GLY A 79 0.31 4.81 -10.84
N LYS A 80 1.25 5.76 -10.93
CA LYS A 80 2.69 5.49 -10.87
C LYS A 80 3.32 6.09 -9.63
N GLY A 81 3.98 5.24 -8.85
CA GLY A 81 4.63 5.58 -7.60
C GLY A 81 3.64 5.89 -6.47
N LEU A 82 4.05 5.59 -5.25
CA LEU A 82 3.21 5.75 -4.07
C LEU A 82 4.06 5.99 -2.83
N ARG A 83 3.58 6.89 -1.97
CA ARG A 83 4.02 7.09 -0.60
C ARG A 83 2.81 6.93 0.31
N ALA A 84 2.86 5.97 1.22
CA ALA A 84 1.75 5.75 2.16
C ALA A 84 2.20 5.31 3.55
N ASP A 85 1.28 5.37 4.50
CA ASP A 85 1.38 4.59 5.73
C ASP A 85 0.97 3.12 5.49
N PRO A 86 1.38 2.18 6.36
CA PRO A 86 0.98 0.77 6.24
C PRO A 86 -0.52 0.53 6.41
N TYR A 87 -1.25 1.52 6.94
CA TYR A 87 -2.71 1.48 7.05
C TYR A 87 -3.41 1.76 5.72
N LEU A 88 -2.70 2.27 4.71
CA LEU A 88 -3.29 2.77 3.46
C LEU A 88 -4.40 3.81 3.68
N LYS A 89 -4.31 4.56 4.78
CA LYS A 89 -5.24 5.65 5.14
C LYS A 89 -4.75 7.00 4.63
N LYS A 90 -3.42 7.17 4.53
CA LYS A 90 -2.79 8.35 3.94
C LYS A 90 -1.98 7.89 2.75
N ILE A 91 -2.57 8.02 1.56
CA ILE A 91 -1.96 7.62 0.30
C ILE A 91 -1.68 8.87 -0.53
N GLU A 92 -0.44 8.98 -0.99
CA GLU A 92 0.00 9.96 -1.97
C GLU A 92 0.50 9.18 -3.20
N VAL A 93 -0.14 9.38 -4.35
CA VAL A 93 0.32 8.86 -5.65
C VAL A 93 1.17 9.95 -6.29
N ILE A 94 2.42 9.63 -6.62
CA ILE A 94 3.44 10.65 -6.95
C ILE A 94 3.34 11.08 -8.42
N GLY A 95 3.01 10.14 -9.32
CA GLY A 95 2.88 10.37 -10.75
C GLY A 95 1.43 10.52 -11.22
N GLU A 96 1.22 10.26 -12.51
CA GLU A 96 -0.11 10.22 -13.10
C GLU A 96 -1.02 9.21 -12.37
N THR A 97 -2.26 9.62 -12.14
CA THR A 97 -3.26 8.82 -11.42
C THR A 97 -4.57 8.80 -12.18
N LYS A 98 -5.27 7.67 -12.10
CA LYS A 98 -6.64 7.47 -12.58
C LYS A 98 -7.45 6.87 -11.44
N GLY A 99 -8.61 7.44 -11.18
CA GLY A 99 -9.53 6.98 -10.14
C GLY A 99 -10.90 6.72 -10.74
N ILE A 100 -11.51 5.60 -10.36
CA ILE A 100 -12.90 5.26 -10.68
C ILE A 100 -13.59 4.97 -9.36
N SER A 101 -14.62 5.74 -9.04
CA SER A 101 -15.47 5.50 -7.87
C SER A 101 -16.87 5.12 -8.34
N PRO A 102 -17.51 4.10 -7.73
CA PRO A 102 -18.88 3.73 -8.05
C PRO A 102 -19.92 4.70 -7.48
N ILE A 103 -19.50 5.72 -6.71
CA ILE A 103 -20.41 6.71 -6.15
C ILE A 103 -21.00 7.56 -7.27
N GLU A 104 -22.32 7.49 -7.41
CA GLU A 104 -23.08 8.43 -8.24
C GLU A 104 -23.21 9.76 -7.49
N LEU A 105 -22.82 10.87 -8.15
CA LEU A 105 -23.04 12.19 -7.59
C LEU A 105 -24.55 12.50 -7.64
N PRO A 106 -25.14 13.00 -6.55
CA PRO A 106 -26.53 13.45 -6.60
C PRO A 106 -26.66 14.58 -7.62
N ASP A 107 -27.75 14.56 -8.39
CA ASP A 107 -28.06 15.63 -9.33
C ASP A 107 -28.38 16.91 -8.54
N ILE A 108 -27.55 17.94 -8.73
CA ILE A 108 -27.74 19.27 -8.14
C ILE A 108 -28.56 20.09 -9.12
N ARG A 109 -29.84 19.73 -9.25
CA ARG A 109 -30.86 20.48 -10.00
C ARG A 109 -32.03 20.84 -9.13
#